data_AF-A0AAN7K1H0-F1
#
_entry.id   AF-A0AAN7K1H0-F1
#
_cell.length_a   1.000
_cell.length_b   1.000
_cell.length_c   1.000
_cell.angle_alpha   90.00
_cell.angle_beta   90.00
_cell.angle_gamma   90.00
#
_symmetry.space_group_name_H-M   'P 1'
#
loop_
_entity.id
_entity.type
_entity.pdbx_description
1 polymer ?
#
loop_
_entity_poly.entity_id
_entity_poly.type
_entity_poly.pdbx_seq_one_letter_code
_entity_poly.pdbx_strand_id
1 'polypeptide(L)'
;MQILFKICLCFKFGFIAANGTIIEAFKDEKRVHIIDFDINQVPSRTSLMRVYPSRMNGTSICTWSRVLNPKLVTVVEKDVNTNTTPSFSRFIEAYNYYSAMFDSLDATLPRESQDQINVERIVNSLVRERRG
;
A
#
# COMPACT_ATOMS: atom_id res chain seq x y z
N MET A 1 -5.31 10.01 0.50
CA MET A 1 -4.26 9.05 0.11
C MET A 1 -2.96 9.71 -0.36
N GLN A 2 -2.97 10.75 -1.21
CA GLN A 2 -1.72 11.44 -1.62
C GLN A 2 -0.93 12.07 -0.45
N ILE A 3 -1.62 12.56 0.57
CA ILE A 3 -1.01 13.15 1.78
C ILE A 3 -0.26 12.07 2.59
N LEU A 4 -0.84 10.87 2.75
CA LEU A 4 -0.20 9.76 3.48
C LEU A 4 1.11 9.31 2.82
N PHE A 5 1.14 9.23 1.49
CA PHE A 5 2.34 8.88 0.71
C PHE A 5 3.45 9.94 0.80
N LYS A 6 3.09 11.22 0.96
CA LYS A 6 4.06 12.30 1.10
C LYS A 6 4.72 12.33 2.48
N ILE A 7 4.03 11.84 3.50
CA ILE A 7 4.35 12.12 4.90
C ILE A 7 4.85 10.87 5.63
N CYS A 8 4.20 9.71 5.47
CA CYS A 8 4.63 8.51 6.17
C CYS A 8 5.79 7.83 5.43
N LEU A 9 6.94 7.75 6.11
CA LEU A 9 8.17 7.18 5.58
C LEU A 9 7.97 5.72 5.15
N CYS A 10 7.16 4.96 5.88
CA CYS A 10 6.87 3.55 5.61
C CYS A 10 6.21 3.34 4.24
N PHE A 11 5.26 4.19 3.84
CA PHE A 11 4.61 4.08 2.52
C PHE A 11 5.51 4.62 1.40
N LYS A 12 6.25 5.69 1.67
CA LYS A 12 7.19 6.28 0.71
C LYS A 12 8.33 5.31 0.38
N PHE A 13 8.81 4.54 1.36
CA PHE A 13 9.83 3.52 1.17
C PHE A 13 9.40 2.46 0.15
N GLY A 14 8.21 1.86 0.33
CA GLY A 14 7.73 0.83 -0.60
C GLY A 14 7.59 1.33 -2.04
N PHE A 15 7.13 2.57 -2.21
CA PHE A 15 7.04 3.20 -3.54
C PHE A 15 8.41 3.45 -4.17
N ILE A 16 9.37 4.02 -3.41
CA ILE A 16 10.74 4.26 -3.90
C ILE A 16 11.43 2.94 -4.24
N ALA A 17 11.33 1.94 -3.37
CA ALA A 17 11.92 0.62 -3.58
C ALA A 17 11.35 -0.05 -4.85
N ALA A 18 10.02 -0.10 -4.98
CA ALA A 18 9.36 -0.69 -6.16
C ALA A 18 9.77 0.03 -7.44
N ASN A 19 9.79 1.37 -7.45
CA ASN A 19 10.22 2.14 -8.62
C ASN A 19 11.70 1.93 -8.95
N GLY A 20 12.56 1.86 -7.93
CA GLY A 20 13.99 1.55 -8.11
C GLY A 20 14.19 0.21 -8.81
N THR A 21 13.49 -0.83 -8.35
CA THR A 21 13.54 -2.17 -8.97
C THR A 21 12.98 -2.17 -10.39
N ILE A 22 11.88 -1.45 -10.66
CA ILE A 22 11.33 -1.32 -12.02
C ILE A 22 12.33 -0.63 -12.95
N ILE A 23 12.89 0.51 -12.55
CA ILE A 23 13.88 1.24 -13.36
C ILE A 23 15.08 0.35 -13.66
N GLU A 24 15.59 -0.37 -12.67
CA GLU A 24 16.73 -1.26 -12.84
C GLU A 24 16.42 -2.44 -13.79
N ALA A 25 15.27 -3.10 -13.62
CA ALA A 25 14.90 -4.27 -14.43
C ALA A 25 14.60 -3.93 -15.90
N PHE A 26 14.24 -2.68 -16.19
CA PHE A 26 13.84 -2.24 -17.53
C PHE A 26 14.77 -1.18 -18.14
N LYS A 27 15.95 -0.91 -17.57
CA LYS A 27 16.88 0.14 -18.02
C LYS A 27 17.28 0.08 -19.51
N ASP A 28 17.32 -1.12 -20.08
CA ASP A 28 17.72 -1.37 -21.47
C ASP A 28 16.53 -1.67 -22.41
N GLU A 29 15.30 -1.59 -21.89
CA GLU A 29 14.09 -1.92 -22.65
C GLU A 29 13.53 -0.70 -23.38
N LYS A 30 13.30 -0.82 -24.69
CA LYS A 30 12.75 0.28 -25.51
C LYS A 30 11.28 0.57 -25.23
N ARG A 31 10.56 -0.41 -24.67
CA ARG A 31 9.12 -0.35 -24.39
C ARG A 31 8.83 -1.12 -23.11
N VAL A 32 8.09 -0.49 -22.20
CA VAL A 32 7.66 -1.09 -20.93
C VAL A 32 6.15 -1.01 -20.85
N HIS A 33 5.51 -2.09 -20.40
CA HIS A 33 4.09 -2.12 -20.06
C HIS A 33 3.96 -2.32 -18.55
N ILE A 34 3.41 -1.32 -17.85
CA ILE A 34 3.21 -1.35 -16.41
C ILE A 34 1.72 -1.57 -16.14
N ILE A 35 1.40 -2.58 -15.33
CA ILE A 35 0.06 -2.84 -14.83
C ILE A 35 0.07 -2.54 -13.34
N ASP A 36 -0.58 -1.45 -12.94
CA ASP A 36 -0.69 -1.03 -11.54
C ASP A 36 -2.06 -1.40 -10.99
N PHE A 37 -2.08 -2.24 -9.96
CA PHE A 37 -3.28 -2.63 -9.23
C PHE A 37 -3.37 -1.83 -7.93
N ASP A 38 -3.63 -0.52 -8.04
CA ASP A 38 -3.82 0.32 -6.87
C ASP A 38 -5.14 -0.03 -6.17
N ILE A 39 -5.05 -0.42 -4.90
CA ILE A 39 -6.18 -0.70 -4.00
C ILE A 39 -6.94 0.58 -3.61
N ASN A 40 -6.46 1.77 -4.01
CA ASN A 40 -6.94 3.05 -3.51
C ASN A 40 -7.34 4.07 -4.59
N GLN A 41 -7.35 3.69 -5.87
CA GLN A 41 -8.00 4.54 -6.86
C GLN A 41 -9.52 4.46 -6.67
N VAL A 42 -10.11 5.59 -6.28
CA VAL A 42 -11.52 5.91 -6.61
C VAL A 42 -11.71 5.54 -8.09
N PRO A 43 -12.82 4.89 -8.51
CA PRO A 43 -12.94 4.31 -9.83
C PRO A 43 -12.64 5.32 -10.93
N SER A 44 -11.41 5.30 -11.44
CA SER A 44 -11.02 6.03 -12.63
C SER A 44 -11.65 5.27 -13.80
N ARG A 45 -12.63 5.87 -14.46
CA ARG A 45 -13.43 5.28 -15.54
C ARG A 45 -12.64 4.95 -16.82
N THR A 46 -11.31 5.00 -16.81
CA THR A 46 -10.48 5.00 -18.02
C THR A 46 -9.47 3.84 -18.16
N SER A 47 -9.42 2.86 -17.25
CA SER A 47 -8.61 1.64 -17.46
C SER A 47 -9.43 0.52 -18.12
N LEU A 48 -9.03 0.14 -19.34
CA LEU A 48 -9.73 -0.80 -20.22
C LEU A 48 -9.49 -2.29 -19.86
N MET A 49 -9.37 -2.62 -18.58
CA MET A 49 -9.36 -4.01 -18.12
C MET A 49 -10.10 -4.10 -16.78
N ARG A 50 -11.35 -4.58 -16.82
CA ARG A 50 -12.18 -4.80 -15.64
C ARG A 50 -11.77 -6.10 -14.96
N VAL A 51 -10.77 -6.04 -14.10
CA VAL A 51 -10.56 -7.04 -13.05
C VAL A 51 -11.24 -6.49 -11.81
N TYR A 52 -12.28 -7.19 -11.32
CA TYR A 52 -12.95 -6.80 -10.09
C TYR A 52 -11.91 -6.62 -8.97
N PRO A 53 -12.00 -5.58 -8.13
CA PRO A 53 -11.15 -5.39 -6.96
C PRO A 53 -11.57 -6.36 -5.84
N SER A 54 -11.73 -7.63 -6.18
CA SER A 54 -11.89 -8.71 -5.22
C SER A 54 -10.50 -8.99 -4.68
N ARG A 55 -10.17 -8.39 -3.53
CA ARG A 55 -9.02 -8.68 -2.65
C ARG A 55 -8.01 -9.62 -3.32
N MET A 56 -7.10 -9.07 -4.13
CA MET A 56 -6.11 -9.88 -4.83
C MET A 56 -5.26 -10.56 -3.76
N ASN A 57 -5.55 -11.85 -3.52
CA ASN A 57 -4.80 -12.66 -2.57
C ASN A 57 -3.57 -13.25 -3.27
N GLY A 58 -2.67 -13.86 -2.51
CA GLY A 58 -1.47 -14.50 -3.07
C GLY A 58 -1.79 -15.53 -4.18
N THR A 59 -2.96 -16.16 -4.15
CA THR A 59 -3.37 -17.11 -5.20
C THR A 59 -3.69 -16.44 -6.53
N SER A 60 -4.39 -15.30 -6.49
CA SER A 60 -4.69 -14.52 -7.69
C SER A 60 -3.41 -14.01 -8.33
N ILE A 61 -2.46 -13.45 -7.56
CA ILE A 61 -1.21 -12.91 -8.10
C ILE A 61 -0.38 -14.00 -8.79
N CYS A 62 -0.31 -15.21 -8.20
CA CYS A 62 0.36 -16.37 -8.79
C CYS A 62 -0.31 -16.87 -10.08
N THR A 63 -1.62 -16.71 -10.19
CA THR A 63 -2.35 -17.10 -11.41
C THR A 63 -2.10 -16.09 -12.52
N TRP A 64 -2.18 -14.79 -12.21
CA TRP A 64 -1.91 -13.72 -13.15
C TRP A 64 -0.46 -13.72 -13.63
N SER A 65 0.51 -13.97 -12.75
CA SER A 65 1.92 -14.06 -13.15
C SER A 65 2.18 -15.19 -14.14
N ARG A 66 1.48 -16.32 -14.00
CA ARG A 66 1.55 -17.43 -14.96
C ARG A 66 0.94 -17.08 -16.31
N VAL A 67 -0.19 -16.37 -16.33
CA VAL A 67 -0.92 -16.04 -17.58
C VAL A 67 -0.23 -14.90 -18.33
N LEU A 68 0.18 -13.84 -17.63
CA LEU A 68 0.77 -12.64 -18.24
C LEU A 68 2.26 -12.80 -18.54
N ASN A 69 2.93 -13.75 -17.88
CA ASN A 69 4.38 -13.97 -17.97
C ASN A 69 5.19 -12.65 -17.89
N PRO A 70 4.99 -11.82 -16.84
CA PRO A 70 5.65 -10.53 -16.74
C PRO A 70 7.14 -10.70 -16.44
N LYS A 71 7.97 -9.79 -16.95
CA LYS A 71 9.42 -9.75 -16.66
C LYS A 71 9.72 -9.48 -15.19
N LEU A 72 8.89 -8.67 -14.53
CA LEU A 72 9.02 -8.29 -13.12
C LEU A 72 7.63 -8.18 -12.50
N VAL A 73 7.50 -8.66 -11.26
CA VAL A 73 6.35 -8.40 -10.39
C VAL A 73 6.87 -7.75 -9.12
N THR A 74 6.39 -6.55 -8.81
CA THR A 74 6.66 -5.88 -7.53
C THR A 74 5.40 -5.91 -6.67
N VAL A 75 5.55 -6.27 -5.40
CA VAL A 75 4.45 -6.29 -4.43
C VAL A 75 4.85 -5.42 -3.25
N VAL A 76 4.03 -4.43 -2.93
CA VAL A 76 4.19 -3.60 -1.74
C VAL A 76 2.98 -3.82 -0.87
N GLU A 77 3.18 -4.48 0.26
CA GLU A 77 2.12 -4.81 1.20
C GLU A 77 2.42 -4.25 2.59
N LYS A 78 1.36 -4.15 3.40
CA LYS A 78 1.49 -3.79 4.81
C LYS A 78 1.91 -5.04 5.57
N ASP A 79 3.05 -4.99 6.23
CA ASP A 79 3.52 -6.08 7.09
C ASP A 79 2.76 -6.07 8.42
N VAL A 80 1.53 -6.59 8.41
CA VAL A 80 0.70 -6.74 9.61
C VAL A 80 -0.26 -7.92 9.47
N ASN A 81 -0.12 -8.91 10.35
CA ASN A 81 -0.99 -10.08 10.32
C ASN A 81 -2.28 -9.86 11.11
N THR A 82 -3.24 -9.17 10.49
CA THR A 82 -4.55 -8.89 11.08
C THR A 82 -5.64 -9.90 10.70
N ASN A 83 -5.32 -10.94 9.92
CA ASN A 83 -6.33 -11.81 9.32
C ASN A 83 -6.23 -13.28 9.77
N THR A 84 -5.10 -13.71 10.34
CA THR A 84 -4.90 -15.14 10.69
C THR A 84 -4.53 -15.37 12.15
N THR A 85 -4.32 -14.32 12.94
CA THR A 85 -3.96 -14.41 14.37
C THR A 85 -5.19 -14.40 15.29
N PRO A 86 -5.09 -14.95 16.52
CA PRO A 86 -6.16 -14.86 17.53
C PRO A 86 -6.51 -13.41 17.89
N SER A 87 -7.73 -13.17 18.41
CA SER A 87 -8.28 -11.81 18.61
C SER A 87 -7.36 -10.85 19.39
N PHE A 88 -6.73 -11.30 20.49
CA PHE A 88 -5.81 -10.48 21.26
C PHE A 88 -4.51 -10.20 20.50
N SER A 89 -3.95 -11.22 19.83
CA SER A 89 -2.77 -11.07 18.99
C SER A 89 -3.02 -10.11 17.82
N ARG A 90 -4.20 -10.15 17.19
CA ARG A 90 -4.59 -9.19 16.13
C ARG A 90 -4.58 -7.74 16.64
N PHE A 91 -5.03 -7.53 17.88
CA PHE A 91 -5.02 -6.21 18.50
C PHE A 91 -3.58 -5.72 18.72
N ILE A 92 -2.71 -6.56 19.28
CA ILE A 92 -1.30 -6.22 19.51
C ILE A 92 -0.58 -5.93 18.19
N GLU A 93 -0.76 -6.77 17.17
CA GLU A 93 -0.20 -6.56 15.83
C GLU A 93 -0.66 -5.24 15.20
N ALA A 94 -1.97 -4.97 15.24
CA ALA A 94 -2.50 -3.71 14.74
C ALA A 94 -1.97 -2.51 15.53
N TYR A 95 -1.94 -2.61 16.86
CA TYR A 95 -1.42 -1.57 17.73
C TYR A 95 0.04 -1.24 17.40
N ASN A 96 0.90 -2.27 17.30
CA ASN A 96 2.31 -2.10 16.98
C ASN A 96 2.50 -1.44 15.61
N TYR A 97 1.76 -1.90 14.59
CA TYR A 97 1.83 -1.35 13.24
C TYR A 97 1.41 0.13 13.19
N TYR A 98 0.28 0.49 13.80
CA TYR A 98 -0.19 1.88 13.80
C TYR A 98 0.64 2.77 14.72
N SER A 99 1.13 2.27 15.86
CA SER A 99 2.03 3.03 16.74
C SER A 99 3.29 3.46 15.98
N ALA A 100 3.96 2.53 15.29
CA ALA A 100 5.13 2.85 14.48
C ALA A 100 4.80 3.85 13.35
N MET A 101 3.59 3.79 12.79
CA MET A 101 3.12 4.76 11.81
C MET A 101 2.98 6.16 12.43
N PHE A 102 2.34 6.28 13.60
CA PHE A 102 2.21 7.57 14.31
C PHE A 102 3.57 8.12 14.74
N ASP A 103 4.48 7.27 15.25
CA ASP A 103 5.85 7.68 15.59
C ASP A 103 6.59 8.23 14.37
N SER A 104 6.42 7.60 13.20
CA SER A 104 6.97 8.11 11.94
C SER A 104 6.35 9.45 11.50
N LEU A 105 5.08 9.70 11.81
CA LEU A 105 4.41 10.98 11.50
C LEU A 105 4.93 12.09 12.40
N ASP A 106 5.04 11.83 13.71
CA ASP A 106 5.59 12.76 14.70
C ASP A 106 7.05 13.13 14.39
N ALA A 107 7.82 12.21 13.82
CA ALA A 107 9.20 12.46 13.40
C ALA A 107 9.32 13.28 12.11
N THR A 108 8.28 13.34 11.27
CA THR A 108 8.34 13.95 9.93
C THR A 108 7.57 15.26 9.81
N LEU A 109 6.61 15.52 10.69
CA LEU A 109 5.80 16.74 10.67
C LEU A 109 5.94 17.55 11.96
N PRO A 110 5.88 18.89 11.87
CA PRO A 110 5.68 19.74 13.03
C PRO A 110 4.36 19.41 13.73
N ARG A 111 4.38 19.37 15.07
CA ARG A 111 3.19 19.19 15.90
C ARG A 111 2.14 20.25 15.58
N GLU A 112 0.87 19.85 15.55
CA GLU A 112 -0.30 20.70 15.30
C GLU A 112 -0.36 21.33 13.90
N SER A 113 0.49 20.87 12.98
CA SER A 113 0.36 21.25 11.57
C SER A 113 -0.95 20.71 10.99
N GLN A 114 -1.56 21.47 10.09
CA GLN A 114 -2.79 21.07 9.40
C GLN A 114 -2.64 19.72 8.68
N ASP A 115 -1.43 19.43 8.19
CA ASP A 115 -1.10 18.17 7.52
C ASP A 115 -1.09 16.98 8.50
N GLN A 116 -0.56 17.15 9.71
CA GLN A 116 -0.59 16.10 10.74
C GLN A 116 -2.04 15.77 11.11
N ILE A 117 -2.85 16.78 11.42
CA ILE A 117 -4.28 16.61 11.78
C ILE A 117 -5.04 15.90 10.65
N ASN A 118 -4.77 16.26 9.40
CA ASN A 118 -5.40 15.62 8.24
C ASN A 118 -5.00 14.14 8.10
N VAL A 119 -3.73 13.81 8.33
CA VAL A 119 -3.24 12.43 8.29
C VAL A 119 -3.84 11.59 9.41
N GLU A 120 -3.79 12.08 10.66
CA GLU A 120 -4.33 11.36 11.80
C GLU A 120 -5.82 11.06 11.62
N ARG A 121 -6.59 12.02 11.08
CA ARG A 121 -8.00 11.81 10.76
C ARG A 121 -8.24 10.68 9.76
N ILE A 122 -7.40 10.57 8.73
CA ILE A 122 -7.46 9.49 7.73
C ILE A 122 -7.07 8.15 8.35
N VAL A 123 -6.01 8.10 9.16
CA VAL A 123 -5.60 6.86 9.84
C VAL A 123 -6.71 6.39 10.79
N ASN A 124 -7.31 7.32 11.54
CA ASN A 124 -8.41 7.02 12.44
C ASN A 124 -9.67 6.51 11.72
N SER A 125 -9.99 7.02 10.53
CA SER A 125 -11.11 6.48 9.75
C SER A 125 -10.83 5.06 9.25
N LEU A 126 -9.60 4.77 8.82
CA LEU A 126 -9.19 3.44 8.37
C LEU A 126 -9.22 2.41 9.50
N VAL A 127 -8.84 2.78 10.72
CA VAL A 127 -8.92 1.91 11.91
C VAL A 127 -10.39 1.62 12.27
N ARG A 128 -11.29 2.58 12.09
CA ARG A 128 -12.72 2.42 12.41
C ARG A 128 -13.47 1.54 11.42
N GLU A 129 -13.21 1.66 10.11
CA GLU A 129 -13.86 0.82 9.08
C GLU A 129 -13.54 -0.67 9.22
N ARG A 130 -12.44 -1.02 9.89
CA ARG A 130 -12.03 -2.41 10.13
C ARG A 130 -12.63 -3.04 11.41
N ARG A 131 -13.48 -2.30 12.14
CA ARG A 131 -14.19 -2.78 13.34
C ARG A 131 -15.58 -3.38 13.04
N GLY A 132 -15.97 -3.49 11.77
CA GLY A 132 -17.20 -4.16 11.31
C GLY A 132 -16.97 -5.59 10.90
#